data_AF-A0A7Z1MX72-F1
#
_entry.id   AF-A0A7Z1MX72-F1
#
_cell.length_a   1.000
_cell.length_b   1.000
_cell.length_c   1.000
_cell.angle_alpha   90.00
_cell.angle_beta   90.00
_cell.angle_gamma   90.00
#
_symmetry.space_group_name_H-M   'P 1'
#
loop_
_entity.id
_entity.type
_entity.pdbx_description
1 polymer ?
#
loop_
_entity_poly.entity_id
_entity_poly.type
_entity_poly.pdbx_seq_one_letter_code
_entity_poly.pdbx_strand_id
1 'polypeptide(L)'
;GFALLAATPSGTRAAMFRDVFDTMRQGLAVAVDALDQTELLQVSEKSRSVLKDPWAISAEEQYKDLNFLTTLVVGLAAGKYDRVVRVSARSGLAHRLVKLAGMDIPLADREPLLEAMLAAAAQHRMVRQFSVGQLSGWRLAPGTVRLKLGVGNPDSGKGNAFFTGLDA
;
A
#
# COMPACT_ATOMS: atom_id res chain seq x y z
N GLY A 1 -11.08 4.52 -17.86
CA GLY A 1 -11.15 4.32 -16.39
C GLY A 1 -12.58 4.35 -15.86
N PHE A 2 -13.13 5.53 -15.57
CA PHE A 2 -14.44 5.68 -14.89
C PHE A 2 -15.62 5.01 -15.60
N ALA A 3 -15.68 5.06 -16.94
CA ALA A 3 -16.74 4.38 -17.70
C ALA A 3 -16.76 2.86 -17.47
N LEU A 4 -15.58 2.21 -17.47
CA LEU A 4 -15.44 0.77 -17.18
C LEU A 4 -15.83 0.46 -15.73
N LEU A 5 -15.39 1.29 -14.79
CA LEU A 5 -15.78 1.15 -13.40
C LEU A 5 -17.29 1.34 -13.22
N ALA A 6 -17.93 2.25 -13.94
CA ALA A 6 -19.37 2.48 -13.89
C ALA A 6 -20.17 1.31 -14.47
N ALA A 7 -19.67 0.70 -15.55
CA ALA A 7 -20.29 -0.46 -16.20
C ALA A 7 -20.23 -1.74 -15.36
N THR A 8 -19.32 -1.81 -14.38
CA THR A 8 -19.16 -2.99 -13.53
C THR A 8 -20.25 -3.05 -12.44
N PRO A 9 -20.90 -4.22 -12.21
CA PRO A 9 -21.92 -4.38 -11.17
C PRO A 9 -21.42 -4.03 -9.77
N SER A 10 -22.29 -3.51 -8.90
CA SER A 10 -21.93 -3.01 -7.56
C SER A 10 -21.20 -4.04 -6.68
N GLY A 11 -21.67 -5.30 -6.66
CA GLY A 11 -21.03 -6.39 -5.91
C GLY A 11 -19.61 -6.68 -6.40
N THR A 12 -19.43 -6.70 -7.72
CA THR A 12 -18.12 -6.88 -8.36
C THR A 12 -17.18 -5.72 -8.05
N ARG A 13 -17.68 -4.47 -8.10
CA ARG A 13 -16.89 -3.28 -7.72
C ARG A 13 -16.42 -3.36 -6.27
N ALA A 14 -17.28 -3.78 -5.35
CA ALA A 14 -16.91 -3.93 -3.95
C ALA A 14 -15.78 -4.96 -3.76
N ALA A 15 -15.85 -6.10 -4.47
CA ALA A 15 -14.79 -7.10 -4.46
C ALA A 15 -13.47 -6.55 -5.05
N MET A 16 -13.54 -5.81 -6.16
CA MET A 16 -12.39 -5.16 -6.78
C MET A 16 -11.73 -4.14 -5.84
N PHE A 17 -12.52 -3.29 -5.18
CA PHE A 17 -12.00 -2.34 -4.18
C PHE A 17 -11.33 -3.05 -3.01
N ARG A 18 -11.91 -4.16 -2.54
CA ARG A 18 -11.30 -4.98 -1.48
C ARG A 18 -9.93 -5.50 -1.90
N ASP A 19 -9.79 -5.98 -3.13
CA ASP A 19 -8.51 -6.46 -3.67
C ASP A 19 -7.45 -5.35 -3.79
N VAL A 20 -7.86 -4.13 -4.18
CA VAL A 20 -6.97 -2.96 -4.21
C VAL A 20 -6.51 -2.61 -2.80
N PHE A 21 -7.44 -2.45 -1.85
CA PHE A 21 -7.10 -2.08 -0.48
C PHE A 21 -6.29 -3.15 0.24
N ASP A 22 -6.55 -4.43 -0.02
CA ASP A 22 -5.76 -5.51 0.56
C ASP A 22 -4.35 -5.55 -0.05
N THR A 23 -4.20 -5.25 -1.34
CA THR A 23 -2.86 -5.07 -1.94
C THR A 23 -2.11 -3.91 -1.31
N MET A 24 -2.78 -2.77 -1.06
CA MET A 24 -2.18 -1.64 -0.35
C MET A 24 -1.79 -2.03 1.08
N ARG A 25 -2.67 -2.71 1.81
CA ARG A 25 -2.43 -3.17 3.18
C ARG A 25 -1.25 -4.14 3.26
N GLN A 26 -1.19 -5.14 2.38
CA GLN A 26 -0.11 -6.13 2.33
C GLN A 26 1.22 -5.50 1.93
N GLY A 27 1.20 -4.54 1.00
CA GLY A 27 2.38 -3.79 0.58
C GLY A 27 2.77 -2.65 1.52
N LEU A 28 2.13 -2.52 2.68
CA LEU A 28 2.33 -1.43 3.66
C LEU A 28 2.12 -0.03 3.07
N ALA A 29 1.36 0.08 1.97
CA ALA A 29 0.98 1.35 1.35
C ALA A 29 -0.12 2.05 2.14
N VAL A 30 0.13 2.32 3.42
CA VAL A 30 -0.79 2.91 4.40
C VAL A 30 -0.17 4.22 4.89
N ALA A 31 -0.99 5.27 4.98
CA ALA A 31 -0.59 6.51 5.61
C ALA A 31 -0.53 6.28 7.13
N VAL A 32 0.70 6.19 7.64
CA VAL A 32 0.99 6.00 9.07
C VAL A 32 1.76 7.22 9.52
N ASP A 33 1.27 7.89 10.58
CA ASP A 33 1.91 9.11 11.11
C ASP A 33 3.33 8.80 11.62
N ALA A 34 3.54 7.62 12.21
CA ALA A 34 4.87 7.15 12.61
C ALA A 34 5.88 7.00 11.45
N LEU A 35 5.42 7.06 10.19
CA LEU A 35 6.28 7.06 9.00
C LEU A 35 6.23 8.40 8.26
N ASP A 36 5.74 9.47 8.92
CA ASP A 36 5.93 10.83 8.45
C ASP A 36 7.39 11.24 8.61
N GLN A 37 7.97 11.79 7.55
CA GLN A 37 9.39 12.14 7.54
C GLN A 37 9.73 13.27 8.51
N THR A 38 8.81 14.20 8.75
CA THR A 38 9.04 15.28 9.71
C THR A 38 9.11 14.72 11.12
N GLU A 39 8.16 13.86 11.48
CA GLU A 39 8.15 13.18 12.78
C GLU A 39 9.38 12.28 12.96
N LEU A 40 9.74 11.50 11.93
CA LEU A 40 10.92 10.63 11.96
C LEU A 40 12.22 11.43 12.14
N LEU A 41 12.36 12.58 11.48
CA LEU A 41 13.54 13.44 11.64
C LEU A 41 13.63 14.00 13.06
N GLN A 42 12.52 14.48 13.63
CA GLN A 42 12.47 14.96 15.01
C GLN A 42 12.83 13.86 16.02
N VAL A 43 12.28 12.66 15.83
CA VAL A 43 12.60 11.50 16.69
C VAL A 43 14.06 11.08 16.53
N SER A 44 14.62 11.14 15.32
CA SER A 44 16.02 10.83 15.05
C SER A 44 16.96 11.81 15.76
N GLU A 45 16.72 13.12 15.64
CA GLU A 45 17.51 14.16 16.30
C GLU A 45 17.46 14.00 17.83
N LYS A 46 16.27 13.78 18.38
CA LYS A 46 16.12 13.52 19.82
C LYS A 46 16.87 12.25 20.24
N SER A 47 16.73 11.17 19.50
CA SER A 47 17.38 9.88 19.78
C SER A 47 18.90 10.01 19.83
N ARG A 48 19.50 10.77 18.90
CA ARG A 48 20.96 11.05 18.88
C ARG A 48 21.48 11.73 20.13
N SER A 49 20.65 12.54 20.80
CA SER A 49 21.04 13.19 22.07
C SER A 49 21.06 12.23 23.27
N VAL A 50 20.37 11.08 23.17
CA VAL A 50 20.16 10.16 24.30
C VAL A 50 20.92 8.84 24.11
N LEU A 51 20.99 8.33 22.88
CA LEU A 51 21.63 7.06 22.56
C LEU A 51 23.15 7.17 22.59
N LYS A 52 23.80 6.18 23.21
CA LYS A 52 25.26 6.03 23.30
C LYS A 52 25.67 4.72 22.63
N ASP A 53 26.96 4.58 22.34
CA ASP A 53 27.50 3.36 21.75
C ASP A 53 27.18 2.10 22.57
N PRO A 54 26.86 0.96 21.93
CA PRO A 54 26.81 0.72 20.47
C PRO A 54 25.45 1.04 19.80
N TRP A 55 24.56 1.76 20.49
CA TRP A 55 23.19 2.03 20.05
C TRP A 55 23.05 3.43 19.43
N ALA A 56 24.15 4.16 19.29
CA ALA A 56 24.17 5.49 18.70
C ALA A 56 23.78 5.41 17.22
N ILE A 57 22.91 6.32 16.77
CA ILE A 57 22.49 6.43 15.37
C ILE A 57 23.27 7.57 14.72
N SER A 58 24.21 7.25 13.83
CA SER A 58 25.06 8.28 13.20
C SER A 58 24.24 9.25 12.33
N ALA A 59 24.77 10.46 12.14
CA ALA A 59 24.28 11.41 11.15
C ALA A 59 24.41 10.87 9.71
N GLU A 60 25.32 9.93 9.46
CA GLU A 60 25.52 9.29 8.15
C GLU A 60 24.40 8.29 7.80
N GLU A 61 23.66 7.80 8.79
CA GLU A 61 22.61 6.78 8.62
C GLU A 61 21.25 7.38 8.19
N GLN A 62 21.28 8.41 7.34
CA GLN A 62 20.10 9.11 6.85
C GLN A 62 19.44 8.35 5.69
N TYR A 63 18.46 7.50 6.01
CA TYR A 63 17.58 6.92 4.99
C TYR A 63 16.50 7.92 4.57
N LYS A 64 16.83 8.80 3.62
CA LYS A 64 15.89 9.79 3.07
C LYS A 64 14.72 9.17 2.30
N ASP A 65 14.83 7.89 1.94
CA ASP A 65 13.88 7.21 1.05
C ASP A 65 12.83 6.34 1.77
N LEU A 66 12.76 6.38 3.11
CA LEU A 66 11.78 5.56 3.85
C LEU A 66 10.33 5.94 3.51
N ASN A 67 10.07 7.18 3.09
CA ASN A 67 8.75 7.62 2.64
C ASN A 67 8.23 6.88 1.40
N PHE A 68 9.12 6.32 0.56
CA PHE A 68 8.69 5.60 -0.63
C PHE A 68 8.02 4.27 -0.25
N LEU A 69 8.46 3.63 0.85
CA LEU A 69 8.00 2.31 1.32
C LEU A 69 6.50 2.20 1.49
N THR A 70 5.85 3.29 1.84
CA THR A 70 4.42 3.31 2.16
C THR A 70 3.55 3.81 1.03
N THR A 71 4.05 3.79 -0.21
CA THR A 71 3.37 4.42 -1.34
C THR A 71 3.08 3.42 -2.45
N LEU A 72 1.82 3.36 -2.91
CA LEU A 72 1.44 2.65 -4.12
C LEU A 72 1.58 3.58 -5.33
N VAL A 73 2.31 3.14 -6.35
CA VAL A 73 2.52 3.90 -7.58
C VAL A 73 1.94 3.11 -8.75
N VAL A 74 1.10 3.76 -9.54
CA VAL A 74 0.52 3.17 -10.75
C VAL A 74 1.46 3.39 -11.93
N GLY A 75 1.62 2.36 -12.76
CA GLY A 75 2.43 2.40 -13.98
C GLY A 75 3.91 2.09 -13.73
N LEU A 76 4.76 2.68 -14.58
CA LEU A 76 6.20 2.41 -14.65
C LEU A 76 7.07 3.57 -14.18
N ALA A 77 6.48 4.63 -13.64
CA ALA A 77 7.21 5.79 -13.14
C ALA A 77 8.20 5.41 -12.02
N ALA A 78 7.83 4.43 -11.19
CA ALA A 78 8.72 3.87 -10.19
C ALA A 78 9.69 2.83 -10.79
N GLY A 79 10.97 3.04 -10.53
CA GLY A 79 12.05 2.14 -10.86
C GLY A 79 11.97 0.81 -10.11
N LYS A 80 12.75 -0.19 -10.55
CA LYS A 80 12.80 -1.51 -9.92
C LYS A 80 13.31 -1.47 -8.47
N TYR A 81 14.20 -0.52 -8.18
CA TYR A 81 14.84 -0.37 -6.87
C TYR A 81 14.11 0.62 -5.96
N ASP A 82 13.10 1.32 -6.49
CA ASP A 82 12.24 2.17 -5.69
C ASP A 82 11.44 1.24 -4.78
N ARG A 83 11.60 1.43 -3.49
CA ARG A 83 10.92 0.64 -2.48
C ARG A 83 9.47 1.14 -2.40
N VAL A 84 8.66 0.91 -3.43
CA VAL A 84 7.25 1.29 -3.52
C VAL A 84 6.39 0.08 -3.90
N VAL A 85 5.09 0.15 -3.65
CA VAL A 85 4.14 -0.83 -4.18
C VAL A 85 3.80 -0.46 -5.62
N ARG A 86 4.58 -0.98 -6.58
CA ARG A 86 4.36 -0.70 -7.99
C ARG A 86 3.25 -1.58 -8.57
N VAL A 87 2.25 -0.94 -9.20
CA VAL A 87 1.14 -1.64 -9.86
C VAL A 87 1.01 -1.16 -11.31
N SER A 88 1.26 -2.05 -12.26
CA SER A 88 1.09 -1.78 -13.70
C SER A 88 -0.04 -2.63 -14.30
N ALA A 89 -0.35 -2.40 -15.58
CA ALA A 89 -1.35 -3.15 -16.34
C ALA A 89 -1.08 -4.67 -16.41
N ARG A 90 0.19 -5.08 -16.21
CA ARG A 90 0.64 -6.48 -16.19
C ARG A 90 0.82 -7.05 -14.78
N SER A 91 0.52 -6.27 -13.74
CA SER A 91 0.66 -6.72 -12.36
C SER A 91 -0.34 -7.81 -11.98
N GLY A 92 -0.01 -8.61 -10.96
CA GLY A 92 -0.95 -9.60 -10.41
C GLY A 92 -2.27 -8.97 -9.93
N LEU A 93 -2.24 -7.76 -9.37
CA LEU A 93 -3.45 -7.01 -9.02
C LEU A 93 -4.29 -6.72 -10.26
N ALA A 94 -3.70 -6.17 -11.33
CA ALA A 94 -4.42 -5.91 -12.57
C ALA A 94 -5.08 -7.19 -13.13
N HIS A 95 -4.37 -8.32 -13.13
CA HIS A 95 -4.94 -9.62 -13.55
C HIS A 95 -6.13 -10.06 -12.68
N ARG A 96 -6.06 -9.90 -11.36
CA ARG A 96 -7.19 -10.21 -10.47
C ARG A 96 -8.38 -9.29 -10.73
N LEU A 97 -8.15 -8.00 -10.98
CA LEU A 97 -9.21 -7.04 -11.30
C LEU A 97 -9.94 -7.40 -12.60
N VAL A 98 -9.20 -7.77 -13.66
CA VAL A 98 -9.82 -8.23 -14.91
C VAL A 98 -10.64 -9.51 -14.67
N LYS A 99 -10.08 -10.47 -13.92
CA LYS A 99 -10.81 -11.70 -13.57
C LYS A 99 -12.09 -11.42 -12.80
N LEU A 100 -12.06 -10.49 -11.84
CA LEU A 100 -13.23 -10.09 -11.06
C LEU A 100 -14.27 -9.38 -11.92
N ALA A 101 -13.84 -8.47 -12.80
CA ALA A 101 -14.72 -7.71 -13.68
C ALA A 101 -15.55 -8.62 -14.60
N GLY A 102 -15.05 -9.82 -14.92
CA GLY A 102 -15.78 -10.80 -15.74
C GLY A 102 -15.94 -10.37 -17.20
N MET A 103 -15.17 -9.37 -17.63
CA MET A 103 -15.14 -8.84 -19.00
C MET A 103 -13.70 -8.76 -19.49
N ASP A 104 -13.51 -8.77 -20.81
CA ASP A 104 -12.19 -8.51 -21.36
C ASP A 104 -11.85 -7.03 -21.21
N ILE A 105 -10.73 -6.76 -20.55
CA ILE A 105 -10.21 -5.41 -20.33
C ILE A 105 -8.87 -5.31 -21.04
N PRO A 106 -8.79 -4.53 -22.13
CA PRO A 106 -7.55 -4.30 -22.87
C PRO A 106 -6.44 -3.83 -21.96
N LEU A 107 -5.19 -4.18 -22.28
CA LEU A 107 -4.04 -3.82 -21.47
C LEU A 107 -3.93 -2.30 -21.24
N ALA A 108 -4.27 -1.51 -22.25
CA ALA A 108 -4.25 -0.04 -22.19
C ALA A 108 -5.25 0.53 -21.17
N ASP A 109 -6.32 -0.20 -20.84
CA ASP A 109 -7.38 0.28 -19.96
C ASP A 109 -7.21 -0.09 -18.49
N ARG A 110 -6.28 -1.00 -18.17
CA ARG A 110 -6.11 -1.54 -16.81
C ARG A 110 -5.54 -0.51 -15.83
N GLU A 111 -4.53 0.25 -16.25
CA GLU A 111 -3.97 1.35 -15.43
C GLU A 111 -4.99 2.49 -15.27
N PRO A 112 -5.66 2.99 -16.33
CA PRO A 112 -6.75 3.97 -16.20
C PRO A 112 -7.92 3.50 -15.35
N LEU A 113 -8.23 2.19 -15.32
CA LEU A 113 -9.23 1.62 -14.43
C LEU A 113 -8.78 1.72 -12.96
N LEU A 114 -7.53 1.32 -12.67
CA LEU A 114 -6.98 1.40 -11.32
C LEU A 114 -6.91 2.85 -10.82
N GLU A 115 -6.48 3.79 -11.67
CA GLU A 115 -6.49 5.22 -11.37
C GLU A 115 -7.90 5.72 -11.06
N ALA A 116 -8.89 5.35 -11.87
CA ALA A 116 -10.29 5.73 -11.63
C ALA A 116 -10.82 5.15 -10.31
N MET A 117 -10.44 3.91 -9.96
CA MET A 117 -10.77 3.32 -8.67
C MET A 117 -10.13 4.10 -7.51
N LEU A 118 -8.83 4.41 -7.59
CA LEU A 118 -8.13 5.16 -6.54
C LEU A 118 -8.69 6.57 -6.38
N ALA A 119 -9.00 7.24 -7.49
CA ALA A 119 -9.66 8.54 -7.48
C ALA A 119 -11.07 8.48 -6.84
N ALA A 120 -11.87 7.46 -7.14
CA ALA A 120 -13.16 7.25 -6.49
C ALA A 120 -13.01 6.97 -4.99
N ALA A 121 -12.05 6.12 -4.60
CA ALA A 121 -11.75 5.84 -3.19
C ALA A 121 -11.27 7.09 -2.42
N ALA A 122 -10.57 8.01 -3.10
CA ALA A 122 -10.12 9.27 -2.53
C ALA A 122 -11.29 10.20 -2.18
N GLN A 123 -12.34 10.24 -3.01
CA GLN A 123 -13.57 10.99 -2.73
C GLN A 123 -14.24 10.52 -1.42
N HIS A 124 -14.11 9.23 -1.10
CA HIS A 124 -14.59 8.64 0.14
C HIS A 124 -13.57 8.66 1.30
N ARG A 125 -12.45 9.39 1.13
CA ARG A 125 -11.35 9.49 2.11
C ARG A 125 -10.74 8.15 2.53
N MET A 126 -10.89 7.12 1.70
CA MET A 126 -10.33 5.79 1.97
C MET A 126 -8.84 5.73 1.62
N VAL A 127 -8.42 6.48 0.61
CA VAL A 127 -7.02 6.68 0.20
C VAL A 127 -6.72 8.17 0.08
N ARG A 128 -5.44 8.51 0.10
CA ARG A 128 -4.93 9.86 -0.12
C ARG A 128 -3.79 9.80 -1.13
N GLN A 129 -3.69 10.82 -1.97
CA GLN A 129 -2.58 10.99 -2.89
C GLN A 129 -1.42 11.63 -2.14
N PHE A 130 -0.21 11.13 -2.37
CA PHE A 130 1.03 11.64 -1.79
C PHE A 130 2.09 11.79 -2.87
N SER A 131 2.87 12.85 -2.77
CA SER A 131 4.08 13.02 -3.57
C SER A 131 5.28 12.55 -2.75
N VAL A 132 6.11 11.70 -3.34
CA VAL A 132 7.38 11.27 -2.75
C VAL A 132 8.47 11.52 -3.79
N GLY A 133 9.32 12.53 -3.53
CA GLY A 133 10.26 13.03 -4.53
C GLY A 133 9.54 13.49 -5.80
N GLN A 134 9.87 12.89 -6.94
CA GLN A 134 9.23 13.16 -8.23
C GLN A 134 8.03 12.22 -8.51
N LEU A 135 7.80 11.21 -7.67
CA LEU A 135 6.72 10.25 -7.86
C LEU A 135 5.45 10.76 -7.19
N SER A 136 4.31 10.52 -7.85
CA SER A 136 2.99 10.65 -7.25
C SER A 136 2.42 9.26 -7.04
N GLY A 137 1.92 9.00 -5.84
CA GLY A 137 1.31 7.73 -5.50
C GLY A 137 0.17 7.86 -4.49
N TRP A 138 -0.26 6.72 -3.99
CA TRP A 138 -1.46 6.58 -3.18
C TRP A 138 -1.14 5.84 -1.89
N ARG A 139 -1.71 6.32 -0.78
CA ARG A 139 -1.63 5.66 0.52
C ARG A 139 -3.03 5.44 1.07
N LEU A 140 -3.23 4.28 1.68
CA LEU A 140 -4.48 3.93 2.34
C LEU A 140 -4.62 4.77 3.62
N ALA A 141 -5.78 5.39 3.86
CA ALA A 141 -6.00 6.10 5.10
C ALA A 141 -6.00 5.11 6.28
N PRO A 142 -5.38 5.46 7.43
CA PRO A 142 -5.21 4.52 8.53
C PRO A 142 -6.56 4.05 9.10
N GLY A 143 -7.55 4.94 9.17
CA GLY A 143 -8.91 4.62 9.62
C GLY A 143 -9.67 3.64 8.73
N THR A 144 -9.18 3.35 7.52
CA THR A 144 -9.77 2.33 6.63
C THR A 144 -9.35 0.91 7.05
N VAL A 145 -8.21 0.77 7.73
CA VAL A 145 -7.71 -0.53 8.19
C VAL A 145 -8.41 -0.89 9.49
N ARG A 146 -9.20 -1.96 9.45
CA ARG A 146 -9.89 -2.49 10.63
C ARG A 146 -9.19 -3.75 11.11
N LEU A 147 -8.67 -3.70 12.33
CA LEU A 147 -8.20 -4.89 13.02
C LEU A 147 -9.41 -5.62 13.60
N LYS A 148 -9.42 -6.94 13.45
CA LYS A 148 -10.44 -7.83 14.01
C LYS A 148 -9.74 -8.98 14.72
N LEU A 149 -10.38 -9.49 15.76
CA LEU A 149 -9.91 -10.69 16.44
C LEU A 149 -9.86 -11.85 15.42
N GLY A 150 -8.68 -12.47 15.31
CA GLY A 150 -8.50 -13.68 14.51
C GLY A 150 -9.06 -14.89 15.27
N VAL A 151 -9.53 -15.89 14.53
CA VAL A 151 -10.04 -17.16 15.10
C VAL A 151 -8.95 -18.13 15.54
N GLY A 152 -7.66 -17.73 15.46
CA GLY A 152 -6.52 -18.59 15.82
C GLY A 152 -6.21 -19.73 14.85
N ASN A 153 -6.99 -19.89 13.77
CA ASN A 153 -6.79 -20.93 12.76
C ASN A 153 -6.40 -20.31 11.40
N PRO A 154 -5.11 -20.07 11.13
CA PRO A 154 -4.67 -19.48 9.88
C PRO A 154 -4.84 -20.47 8.70
N ASP A 155 -5.09 -19.95 7.50
CA ASP A 155 -5.04 -20.76 6.27
C ASP A 155 -3.66 -21.44 6.13
N SER A 156 -3.63 -22.62 5.51
CA SER A 156 -2.38 -23.34 5.21
C SER A 156 -1.35 -22.43 4.53
N GLY A 157 -0.16 -22.34 5.12
CA GLY A 157 0.94 -21.50 4.63
C GLY A 157 0.83 -20.00 4.96
N LYS A 158 -0.25 -19.53 5.60
CA LYS A 158 -0.39 -18.13 6.05
C LYS A 158 -0.20 -17.95 7.56
N GLY A 159 -0.08 -19.05 8.30
CA GLY A 159 0.28 -19.03 9.71
C GLY A 159 1.74 -18.66 9.89
N ASN A 160 2.02 -17.74 10.82
CA ASN A 160 3.40 -17.49 11.24
C ASN A 160 3.82 -18.61 12.20
N ALA A 161 4.75 -19.46 11.75
CA ALA A 161 5.23 -20.63 12.48
C ALA A 161 5.73 -20.30 13.90
N PHE A 162 6.33 -19.12 14.08
CA PHE A 162 6.77 -18.64 15.39
C PHE A 162 5.60 -18.48 16.35
N PHE A 163 4.51 -17.84 15.91
CA PHE A 163 3.34 -17.60 16.76
C PHE A 163 2.48 -18.85 16.95
N THR A 164 2.36 -19.72 15.95
CA THR A 164 1.60 -20.97 16.09
C THR A 164 2.31 -22.00 16.99
N GLY A 165 3.63 -21.89 17.16
CA GLY A 165 4.42 -22.78 18.00
C GLY A 165 4.60 -22.32 19.45
N LEU A 166 4.09 -21.15 19.84
CA LEU A 166 4.17 -20.63 21.21
C LEU A 166 3.08 -21.20 22.14
N ASP A 167 1.99 -21.72 21.56
CA ASP A 167 0.83 -22.26 22.29
C ASP A 167 0.86 -23.81 22.37
N ALA A 168 2.01 -24.44 22.11
CA ALA A 168 2.20 -25.90 22.13
C ALA A 168 2.88 -26.42 23.41
#